data_AF-A0A259DBA4-F1
#
_entry.id   AF-A0A259DBA4-F1
#
_cell.length_a   1.000
_cell.length_b   1.000
_cell.length_c   1.000
_cell.angle_alpha   90.00
_cell.angle_beta   90.00
_cell.angle_gamma   90.00
#
_symmetry.space_group_name_H-M   'P 1'
#
loop_
_entity.id
_entity.type
_entity.pdbx_description
1 polymer ?
#
loop_
_entity_poly.entity_id
_entity_poly.type
_entity_poly.pdbx_seq_one_letter_code
_entity_poly.pdbx_strand_id
1 'polypeptide(L)'
;RPSEQDMGAVNSGFGKSKFEVMTFDSHAGMHTVKMQQSAAAGVPWPKVIIHQCKSGDDSDAALAPYIIWVLENAYVQNYTFTGSADDVPTESWGLVYTHISCTYYKTDPTTMTLTKGGDFGWDTGKGKLGGAIES
;
A
#
# COMPACT_ATOMS: atom_id res chain seq x y z
N ARG A 1 -37.14 -42.22 -15.88
CA ARG A 1 -36.67 -41.86 -14.52
C ARG A 1 -35.53 -40.87 -14.73
N PRO A 2 -35.71 -39.56 -14.51
CA PRO A 2 -34.64 -38.59 -14.72
C PRO A 2 -33.54 -38.85 -13.70
N SER A 3 -32.30 -38.86 -14.16
CA SER A 3 -31.09 -38.98 -13.33
C SER A 3 -30.97 -37.75 -12.43
N GLU A 4 -30.50 -37.99 -11.22
CA GLU A 4 -30.30 -37.04 -10.14
C GLU A 4 -29.75 -35.70 -10.65
N GLN A 5 -30.49 -34.63 -10.31
CA GLN A 5 -29.93 -33.30 -10.15
C GLN A 5 -28.70 -33.43 -9.25
N ASP A 6 -27.51 -33.42 -9.87
CA ASP A 6 -26.29 -33.19 -9.13
C ASP A 6 -26.30 -31.72 -8.69
N MET A 7 -26.59 -31.54 -7.40
CA MET A 7 -26.66 -30.28 -6.66
C MET A 7 -25.27 -29.64 -6.55
N GLY A 8 -24.71 -29.23 -7.68
CA GLY A 8 -23.28 -28.91 -7.78
C GLY A 8 -22.94 -27.50 -8.26
N ALA A 9 -23.80 -26.49 -8.07
CA ALA A 9 -23.39 -25.07 -8.14
C ALA A 9 -24.53 -24.15 -7.68
N VAL A 10 -24.82 -24.12 -6.37
CA VAL A 10 -25.34 -22.86 -5.81
C VAL A 10 -24.15 -21.93 -5.78
N ASN A 11 -23.95 -21.22 -6.89
CA ASN A 11 -22.95 -20.19 -7.04
C ASN A 11 -23.35 -19.05 -6.09
N SER A 12 -22.96 -19.15 -4.81
CA SER A 12 -23.12 -18.05 -3.87
C SER A 12 -22.15 -16.97 -4.37
N GLY A 13 -22.66 -16.03 -5.17
CA GLY A 13 -21.92 -15.03 -5.95
C GLY A 13 -21.13 -14.01 -5.13
N PHE A 14 -20.47 -14.44 -4.06
CA PHE A 14 -19.58 -13.65 -3.22
C PHE A 14 -18.15 -13.82 -3.73
N GLY A 15 -17.75 -12.97 -4.68
CA GLY A 15 -16.34 -12.82 -5.02
C GLY A 15 -15.55 -12.37 -3.80
N LYS A 16 -14.37 -12.95 -3.57
CA LYS A 16 -13.45 -12.49 -2.51
C LYS A 16 -12.69 -11.26 -3.01
N SER A 17 -12.55 -10.24 -2.17
CA SER A 17 -11.70 -9.08 -2.48
C SER A 17 -10.25 -9.52 -2.60
N LYS A 18 -9.59 -9.12 -3.69
CA LYS A 18 -8.15 -9.33 -3.90
C LYS A 18 -7.45 -7.97 -3.86
N PHE A 19 -6.51 -7.84 -2.94
CA PHE A 19 -5.61 -6.68 -2.86
C PHE A 19 -4.35 -7.01 -3.65
N GLU A 20 -4.01 -6.14 -4.59
CA GLU A 20 -2.84 -6.33 -5.45
C GLU A 20 -1.56 -5.81 -4.77
N VAL A 21 -0.43 -6.17 -5.38
CA VAL A 21 0.89 -5.64 -5.02
C VAL A 21 0.85 -4.11 -5.11
N MET A 22 1.32 -3.41 -4.07
CA MET A 22 1.48 -1.97 -4.11
C MET A 22 2.84 -1.64 -4.73
N THR A 23 2.83 -1.03 -5.91
CA THR A 23 4.04 -0.71 -6.67
C THR A 23 4.45 0.74 -6.45
N PHE A 24 5.76 0.95 -6.34
CA PHE A 24 6.39 2.25 -6.14
C PHE A 24 7.52 2.42 -7.14
N ASP A 25 7.70 3.66 -7.58
CA ASP A 25 8.83 4.06 -8.39
C ASP A 25 9.66 5.08 -7.60
N SER A 26 10.97 4.90 -7.60
CA SER A 26 11.93 5.82 -6.98
C SER A 26 13.14 6.04 -7.87
N HIS A 27 13.85 7.15 -7.65
CA HIS A 27 15.20 7.30 -8.18
C HIS A 27 16.18 6.47 -7.37
N ALA A 28 17.22 5.98 -8.04
CA ALA A 28 18.31 5.27 -7.38
C ALA A 28 18.98 6.17 -6.33
N GLY A 29 19.27 5.60 -5.17
CA GLY A 29 19.84 6.33 -4.04
C GLY A 29 20.47 5.40 -3.01
N MET A 30 20.71 5.92 -1.80
CA MET A 30 21.28 5.11 -0.71
C MET A 30 20.39 3.93 -0.29
N HIS A 31 19.08 4.02 -0.53
CA HIS A 31 18.12 2.96 -0.22
C HIS A 31 18.18 1.79 -1.22
N THR A 32 18.67 2.00 -2.45
CA THR A 32 18.73 0.99 -3.51
C THR A 32 19.36 -0.33 -3.04
N VAL A 33 20.51 -0.29 -2.35
CA VAL A 33 21.18 -1.51 -1.87
C VAL A 33 20.33 -2.25 -0.83
N LYS A 34 19.66 -1.52 0.06
CA LYS A 34 18.78 -2.11 1.08
C LYS A 34 17.52 -2.70 0.47
N MET A 35 16.99 -2.06 -0.58
CA MET A 35 15.87 -2.58 -1.36
C MET A 35 16.23 -3.90 -2.04
N GLN A 36 17.37 -3.96 -2.72
CA GLN A 36 17.89 -5.17 -3.35
C GLN A 36 18.13 -6.29 -2.34
N GLN A 37 18.72 -5.98 -1.20
CA GLN A 37 18.91 -6.94 -0.11
C GLN A 37 17.57 -7.48 0.41
N SER A 38 16.59 -6.61 0.62
CA SER A 38 15.25 -7.02 1.09
C SER A 38 14.54 -7.89 0.07
N ALA A 39 14.63 -7.55 -1.23
CA ALA A 39 14.08 -8.35 -2.32
C ALA A 39 14.74 -9.74 -2.40
N ALA A 40 16.06 -9.82 -2.28
CA ALA A 40 16.79 -11.08 -2.33
C ALA A 40 16.59 -11.94 -1.07
N ALA A 41 16.49 -11.32 0.11
CA ALA A 41 16.36 -12.03 1.37
C ALA A 41 14.92 -12.53 1.64
N GLY A 42 13.91 -11.88 1.05
CA GLY A 42 12.50 -12.22 1.29
C GLY A 42 12.06 -12.01 2.74
N VAL A 43 12.76 -11.17 3.50
CA VAL A 43 12.48 -10.91 4.91
C VAL A 43 11.35 -9.88 5.01
N PRO A 44 10.29 -10.15 5.80
CA PRO A 44 9.20 -9.20 5.96
C PRO A 44 9.65 -7.98 6.79
N TRP A 45 9.28 -6.81 6.30
CA TRP A 45 9.29 -5.57 7.05
C TRP A 45 8.07 -5.54 7.98
N PRO A 46 8.26 -5.35 9.31
CA PRO A 46 7.16 -5.38 10.26
C PRO A 46 6.08 -4.34 9.97
N LYS A 47 6.50 -3.11 9.62
CA LYS A 47 5.63 -1.97 9.34
C LYS A 47 6.23 -1.11 8.24
N VAL A 48 5.41 -0.72 7.27
CA VAL A 48 5.74 0.27 6.24
C VAL A 48 4.70 1.36 6.32
N ILE A 49 5.14 2.61 6.41
CA ILE A 49 4.25 3.78 6.48
C ILE A 49 4.52 4.65 5.26
N ILE A 50 3.47 4.95 4.50
CA ILE A 50 3.54 5.78 3.29
C ILE A 50 2.72 7.04 3.55
N HIS A 51 3.40 8.18 3.53
CA HIS A 51 2.79 9.49 3.69
C HIS A 51 2.59 10.14 2.32
N GLN A 52 1.34 10.41 1.95
CA GLN A 52 1.04 11.27 0.82
C GLN A 52 0.77 12.67 1.35
N CYS A 53 1.67 13.59 1.03
CA CYS A 53 1.65 14.95 1.53
C CYS A 53 1.10 15.92 0.49
N LYS A 54 0.40 16.96 0.95
CA LYS A 54 -0.01 18.06 0.09
C LYS A 54 1.21 18.97 -0.16
N SER A 55 1.30 19.56 -1.35
CA SER A 55 2.21 20.67 -1.60
C SER A 55 1.79 21.90 -0.78
N GLY A 56 2.65 22.39 0.11
CA GLY A 56 2.42 23.61 0.89
C GLY A 56 3.26 24.78 0.35
N ASP A 57 2.68 25.97 0.34
CA ASP A 57 3.35 27.24 -0.05
C ASP A 57 4.11 27.90 1.11
N ASP A 58 3.99 27.37 2.34
CA ASP A 58 4.54 28.00 3.55
C ASP A 58 5.65 27.11 4.14
N SER A 59 6.83 27.69 4.35
CA SER A 59 8.05 26.95 4.76
C SER A 59 7.94 26.30 6.14
N ASP A 60 6.99 26.75 6.97
CA ASP A 60 6.77 26.24 8.33
C ASP A 60 5.55 25.32 8.46
N ALA A 61 4.59 25.36 7.52
CA ALA A 61 3.45 24.42 7.46
C ALA A 61 3.82 23.20 6.59
N ALA A 62 4.90 22.54 6.98
CA ALA A 62 5.52 21.44 6.24
C ALA A 62 4.53 20.31 5.92
N LEU A 63 4.27 20.10 4.63
CA LEU A 63 3.91 18.82 3.99
C LEU A 63 3.04 17.88 4.84
N ALA A 64 1.94 18.35 5.41
CA ALA A 64 1.11 17.52 6.26
C ALA A 64 0.51 16.35 5.44
N PRO A 65 0.61 15.08 5.91
CA PRO A 65 0.10 13.94 5.16
C PRO A 65 -1.42 13.94 5.16
N TYR A 66 -2.02 13.98 3.97
CA TYR A 66 -3.47 13.90 3.80
C TYR A 66 -3.96 12.46 3.61
N ILE A 67 -3.07 11.55 3.20
CA ILE A 67 -3.31 10.11 3.21
C ILE A 67 -2.11 9.42 3.86
N ILE A 68 -2.39 8.51 4.77
CA ILE A 68 -1.40 7.64 5.41
C ILE A 68 -1.78 6.19 5.13
N TRP A 69 -0.90 5.47 4.44
CA TRP A 69 -1.01 4.02 4.31
C TRP A 69 -0.09 3.33 5.32
N VAL A 70 -0.59 2.27 5.95
CA VAL A 70 0.22 1.39 6.80
C VAL A 70 0.10 -0.03 6.27
N LEU A 71 1.24 -0.66 6.00
CA LEU A 71 1.33 -2.06 5.58
C LEU A 71 2.06 -2.85 6.66
N GLU A 72 1.50 -3.98 7.09
CA GLU A 72 2.14 -4.86 8.08
C GLU A 72 2.54 -6.22 7.51
N ASN A 73 3.68 -6.70 8.01
CA ASN A 73 4.40 -7.88 7.49
C ASN A 73 4.53 -7.80 5.97
N ALA A 74 5.07 -6.67 5.50
CA ALA A 74 5.22 -6.40 4.08
C ALA A 74 6.53 -6.98 3.55
N TYR A 75 6.55 -7.55 2.36
CA TYR A 75 7.78 -8.05 1.72
C TYR A 75 7.87 -7.55 0.29
N VAL A 76 9.11 -7.36 -0.18
CA VAL A 76 9.39 -6.92 -1.54
C VAL A 76 9.15 -8.11 -2.48
N GLN A 77 8.07 -8.05 -3.25
CA GLN A 77 7.65 -9.10 -4.18
C GLN A 77 8.42 -9.03 -5.50
N ASN A 78 8.69 -7.81 -5.96
CA ASN A 78 9.39 -7.54 -7.20
C ASN A 78 10.29 -6.31 -7.04
N TYR A 79 11.37 -6.29 -7.82
CA TYR A 79 12.30 -5.18 -7.90
C TYR A 79 12.88 -5.15 -9.33
N THR A 80 12.84 -3.99 -9.96
CA THR A 80 13.45 -3.74 -11.29
C THR A 80 14.25 -2.45 -11.23
N PHE A 81 15.38 -2.41 -11.94
CA PHE A 81 16.24 -1.24 -12.02
C PHE A 81 16.50 -0.91 -13.48
N THR A 82 16.29 0.34 -13.85
CA THR A 82 16.46 0.86 -15.21
C THR A 82 17.31 2.10 -15.19
N GLY A 83 18.27 2.21 -16.10
CA GLY A 83 19.12 3.38 -16.26
C GLY A 83 19.46 3.63 -17.72
N SER A 84 19.50 4.91 -18.10
CA SER A 84 19.99 5.39 -19.39
C SER A 84 21.28 6.20 -19.18
N ALA A 85 21.98 6.56 -20.26
CA ALA A 85 23.21 7.36 -20.15
C ALA A 85 22.94 8.82 -19.73
N ASP A 86 21.73 9.33 -19.98
CA ASP A 86 21.39 10.75 -19.86
C ASP A 86 20.46 11.06 -18.67
N ASP A 87 19.93 10.03 -17.98
CA ASP A 87 18.96 10.20 -16.89
C ASP A 87 19.45 9.60 -15.56
N VAL A 88 18.89 10.12 -14.46
CA VAL A 88 19.04 9.50 -13.14
C VAL A 88 18.34 8.14 -13.16
N PRO A 89 19.05 7.04 -12.85
CA PRO A 89 18.44 5.72 -12.85
C PRO A 89 17.21 5.64 -11.96
N THR A 90 16.23 4.88 -12.41
CA THR A 90 14.97 4.63 -11.73
C THR A 90 14.87 3.17 -11.32
N GLU A 91 14.17 2.93 -10.23
CA GLU A 91 13.87 1.61 -9.73
C GLU A 91 12.37 1.52 -9.45
N SER A 92 11.79 0.37 -9.79
CA SER A 92 10.39 0.04 -9.52
C SER A 92 10.37 -1.17 -8.60
N TRP A 93 9.57 -1.12 -7.56
CA TRP A 93 9.50 -2.18 -6.56
C TRP A 93 8.09 -2.31 -5.99
N GLY A 94 7.73 -3.54 -5.64
CA GLY A 94 6.37 -3.90 -5.27
C GLY A 94 6.32 -4.54 -3.89
N LEU A 95 5.40 -4.08 -3.05
CA LEU A 95 5.12 -4.65 -1.75
C LEU A 95 3.84 -5.46 -1.75
N VAL A 96 3.94 -6.63 -1.14
CA VAL A 96 2.80 -7.45 -0.72
C VAL A 96 2.81 -7.51 0.79
N TYR A 97 1.64 -7.70 1.39
CA TYR A 97 1.42 -7.42 2.81
C TYR A 97 0.27 -8.27 3.35
N THR A 98 0.28 -8.48 4.66
CA THR A 98 -0.78 -9.23 5.36
C THR A 98 -1.90 -8.33 5.86
N HIS A 99 -1.59 -7.07 6.14
CA HIS A 99 -2.56 -6.07 6.56
C HIS A 99 -2.28 -4.77 5.84
N ILE A 100 -3.34 -4.06 5.49
CA ILE A 100 -3.30 -2.72 4.93
C ILE A 100 -4.31 -1.85 5.67
N SER A 101 -3.89 -0.66 6.08
CA SER A 101 -4.80 0.38 6.52
C SER A 101 -4.52 1.70 5.81
N CYS A 102 -5.55 2.52 5.75
CA CYS A 102 -5.54 3.84 5.14
C CYS A 102 -6.27 4.80 6.05
N THR A 103 -5.62 5.89 6.42
CA THR A 103 -6.26 7.02 7.10
C THR A 103 -6.25 8.20 6.15
N TYR A 104 -7.44 8.76 5.92
CA TYR A 104 -7.63 9.95 5.10
C TYR A 104 -7.91 11.17 5.98
N TYR A 105 -7.26 12.29 5.67
CA TYR A 105 -7.52 13.58 6.26
C TYR A 105 -8.09 14.52 5.21
N LYS A 106 -9.26 15.09 5.53
CA LYS A 106 -9.90 16.13 4.73
C LYS A 106 -9.22 17.47 5.02
N THR A 107 -8.90 18.20 3.96
CA THR A 107 -8.46 19.59 4.05
C THR A 107 -9.65 20.53 4.13
N ASP A 108 -9.65 21.43 5.11
CA ASP A 108 -10.52 22.59 5.13
C ASP A 108 -10.01 23.60 4.09
N PRO A 109 -10.81 24.00 3.08
CA PRO A 109 -10.37 24.89 2.02
C PRO A 109 -10.14 26.34 2.49
N THR A 110 -10.70 26.73 3.64
CA THR A 110 -10.58 28.08 4.19
C THR A 110 -9.39 28.19 5.13
N THR A 111 -9.21 27.23 6.03
CA THR A 111 -8.13 27.26 7.04
C THR A 111 -6.89 26.47 6.62
N MET A 112 -6.97 25.68 5.54
CA MET A 112 -5.96 24.72 5.11
C MET A 112 -5.62 23.63 6.13
N THR A 113 -6.37 23.53 7.23
CA THR A 113 -6.13 22.52 8.28
C THR A 113 -6.62 21.14 7.86
N LEU A 114 -5.93 20.10 8.34
CA LEU A 114 -6.33 18.72 8.14
C LEU A 114 -7.19 18.21 9.30
N THR A 115 -8.32 17.60 8.96
CA THR A 115 -9.22 16.93 9.91
C THR A 115 -9.47 15.50 9.45
N LYS A 116 -9.63 14.57 10.38
CA LYS A 116 -9.80 13.15 10.04
C LYS A 116 -11.08 12.94 9.22
N GLY A 117 -10.93 12.41 8.02
CA GLY A 117 -12.02 12.13 7.07
C GLY A 117 -12.52 10.69 7.14
N GLY A 118 -11.67 9.74 7.58
CA GLY A 118 -12.06 8.35 7.80
C GLY A 118 -10.87 7.41 7.85
N ASP A 119 -11.14 6.16 8.26
CA ASP A 119 -10.16 5.09 8.22
C ASP A 119 -10.70 3.86 7.50
N PHE A 120 -9.77 3.10 6.94
CA PHE A 120 -9.98 1.79 6.38
C PHE A 120 -8.89 0.84 6.88
N GLY A 121 -9.25 -0.43 7.10
CA GLY A 121 -8.32 -1.48 7.48
C GLY A 121 -8.78 -2.84 6.97
N TRP A 122 -7.84 -3.63 6.46
CA TRP A 122 -8.10 -4.96 5.92
C TRP A 122 -6.98 -5.94 6.23
N ASP A 123 -7.37 -7.11 6.70
CA ASP A 123 -6.49 -8.27 6.89
C ASP A 123 -6.64 -9.19 5.66
N THR A 124 -5.60 -9.22 4.81
CA THR A 124 -5.60 -10.01 3.56
C THR A 124 -5.52 -11.51 3.84
N GLY A 125 -4.90 -11.91 4.95
CA GLY A 125 -4.79 -13.31 5.36
C GLY A 125 -6.09 -13.88 5.91
N LYS A 126 -6.87 -13.07 6.62
CA LYS A 126 -8.16 -13.47 7.22
C LYS A 126 -9.37 -13.08 6.37
N GLY A 127 -9.20 -12.22 5.35
CA GLY A 127 -10.28 -11.79 4.46
C GLY A 127 -11.38 -11.02 5.17
N LYS A 128 -11.01 -10.15 6.12
CA LYS A 128 -11.96 -9.36 6.92
C LYS A 128 -11.44 -7.96 7.20
N LEU A 129 -12.35 -7.08 7.60
CA LEU A 129 -12.00 -5.76 8.12
C LEU A 129 -11.06 -5.92 9.32
N GLY A 130 -9.91 -5.25 9.22
CA GLY A 130 -9.02 -4.96 10.35
C GLY A 130 -9.34 -3.56 10.86
N GLY A 131 -9.14 -3.29 12.15
CA GLY A 131 -9.17 -1.92 12.65
C GLY A 131 -8.12 -1.05 11.94
N ALA A 132 -8.30 0.27 11.95
CA ALA A 132 -7.24 1.19 11.58
C ALA A 132 -6.03 0.91 12.48
N ILE A 133 -4.88 0.65 11.89
CA ILE A 133 -3.66 0.43 12.66
C ILE A 133 -3.12 1.81 12.96
N GLU A 134 -3.05 2.16 14.25
CA GLU A 134 -2.54 3.46 14.68
C GLU A 134 -1.11 3.65 14.15
N SER A 135 -0.87 4.79 13.50
CA SER A 135 0.39 5.17 12.87
C SER A 135 1.50 5.39 13.89
#